data_AF-A0A2A5M9P6-F1
#
_entry.id   AF-A0A2A5M9P6-F1
#
_cell.length_a   1.000
_cell.length_b   1.000
_cell.length_c   1.000
_cell.angle_alpha   90.00
_cell.angle_beta   90.00
_cell.angle_gamma   90.00
#
_symmetry.space_group_name_H-M   'P 1'
#
loop_
_entity.id
_entity.type
_entity.pdbx_description
1 polymer ?
#
loop_
_entity_poly.entity_id
_entity_poly.type
_entity_poly.pdbx_seq_one_letter_code
_entity_poly.pdbx_strand_id
1 'polypeptide(L)'
;AEILNIDLLEGGAIKAKEVRIKKSLGGSIQADKIYIENLESNNSCVFFENTTIERINGDNNKFHAKIKTLDKNYDEEFAILGEQISKLNHKINKIRQYILSSKNGILSVEKKITELKNQGQNVPVQYEKALKDFSLQNLELNKLQNEEKELLERKKSLQLELINLQKMLFEATFINKSGKWTDMNEIKFSLLEPKEDIFYSSFVNESAKFIGIKKVIQNNQESIEIHKKLDYEEKDIAWLSASKE
;
A
#
# COMPACT_ATOMS: atom_id res chain seq x y z
N ALA A 1 -20.43 -11.36 -8.26
CA ALA A 1 -20.50 -12.80 -7.93
C ALA A 1 -19.25 -13.17 -7.15
N GLU A 2 -19.40 -13.91 -6.04
CA GLU A 2 -18.26 -14.29 -5.20
C GLU A 2 -17.41 -15.39 -5.87
N ILE A 3 -18.06 -16.36 -6.53
CA ILE A 3 -17.42 -17.38 -7.35
C ILE A 3 -18.18 -17.45 -8.67
N LEU A 4 -17.47 -17.47 -9.81
CA LEU A 4 -18.04 -17.62 -11.14
C LEU A 4 -17.45 -18.84 -11.84
N ASN A 5 -18.32 -19.76 -12.26
CA ASN A 5 -17.94 -20.97 -12.99
C ASN A 5 -18.33 -20.82 -14.46
N ILE A 6 -17.41 -21.10 -15.38
CA ILE A 6 -17.60 -20.95 -16.81
C ILE A 6 -17.03 -22.18 -17.51
N ASP A 7 -17.81 -22.77 -18.42
CA ASP A 7 -17.33 -23.90 -19.21
C ASP A 7 -16.38 -23.42 -20.33
N LEU A 8 -16.77 -22.40 -21.07
CA LEU A 8 -16.01 -21.88 -22.20
C LEU A 8 -16.00 -20.36 -22.20
N LEU A 9 -14.80 -19.77 -22.21
CA LEU A 9 -14.57 -18.36 -22.44
C LEU A 9 -13.85 -18.17 -23.78
N GLU A 10 -14.60 -17.78 -24.81
CA GLU A 10 -14.06 -17.41 -26.11
C GLU A 10 -14.22 -15.92 -26.33
N GLY A 11 -13.14 -15.16 -26.15
CA GLY A 11 -13.20 -13.70 -26.07
C GLY A 11 -13.98 -13.20 -24.84
N GLY A 12 -14.30 -11.90 -24.83
CA GLY A 12 -15.07 -11.28 -23.76
C GLY A 12 -14.27 -10.95 -22.49
N ALA A 13 -14.96 -10.41 -21.48
CA ALA A 13 -14.37 -9.93 -20.25
C ALA A 13 -15.14 -10.40 -19.01
N ILE A 14 -14.42 -10.84 -17.98
CA ILE A 14 -14.96 -11.29 -16.70
C ILE A 14 -14.32 -10.49 -15.56
N LYS A 15 -15.15 -10.08 -14.60
CA LYS A 15 -14.71 -9.54 -13.31
C LYS A 15 -15.46 -10.22 -12.17
N ALA A 16 -14.76 -10.93 -11.30
CA ALA A 16 -15.33 -11.58 -10.12
C ALA A 16 -14.29 -11.67 -8.99
N LYS A 17 -14.67 -12.16 -7.80
CA LYS A 17 -13.70 -12.41 -6.73
C LYS A 17 -12.92 -13.70 -7.01
N GLU A 18 -13.62 -14.77 -7.38
CA GLU A 18 -13.01 -16.01 -7.86
C GLU A 18 -13.62 -16.43 -9.21
N VAL A 19 -12.78 -16.88 -10.13
CA VAL A 19 -13.18 -17.36 -11.46
C VAL A 19 -12.63 -18.76 -11.70
N ARG A 20 -13.50 -19.68 -12.13
CA ARG A 20 -13.14 -21.05 -12.52
C ARG A 20 -13.60 -21.29 -13.96
N ILE A 21 -12.67 -21.58 -14.85
CA ILE A 21 -12.93 -21.75 -16.28
C ILE A 21 -12.43 -23.12 -16.75
N LYS A 22 -13.23 -23.89 -17.48
CA LYS A 22 -12.73 -25.16 -18.07
C LYS A 22 -11.87 -24.92 -19.31
N LYS A 23 -12.24 -23.99 -20.18
CA LYS A 23 -11.44 -23.62 -21.35
C LYS A 23 -11.49 -22.12 -21.64
N SER A 24 -10.33 -21.50 -21.89
CA SER A 24 -10.22 -20.06 -22.18
C SER A 24 -9.38 -19.79 -23.42
N LEU A 25 -9.92 -19.03 -24.38
CA LEU A 25 -9.27 -18.58 -25.61
C LEU A 25 -9.55 -17.09 -25.84
N GLY A 26 -8.50 -16.26 -25.85
CA GLY A 26 -8.66 -14.82 -26.09
C GLY A 26 -9.45 -14.05 -25.03
N GLY A 27 -9.67 -14.62 -23.85
CA GLY A 27 -10.48 -14.02 -22.79
C GLY A 27 -9.73 -12.98 -21.96
N SER A 28 -10.46 -12.01 -21.41
CA SER A 28 -9.96 -11.04 -20.44
C SER A 28 -10.55 -11.32 -19.05
N ILE A 29 -9.72 -11.62 -18.07
CA ILE A 29 -10.15 -12.08 -16.74
C ILE A 29 -9.53 -11.18 -15.67
N GLN A 30 -10.35 -10.67 -14.75
CA GLN A 30 -9.88 -9.94 -13.58
C GLN A 30 -10.52 -10.53 -12.32
N ALA A 31 -9.70 -11.12 -11.43
CA ALA A 31 -10.20 -11.71 -10.19
C ALA A 31 -9.15 -11.76 -9.08
N ASP A 32 -9.56 -11.99 -7.83
CA ASP A 32 -8.61 -12.25 -6.75
C ASP A 32 -7.96 -13.61 -6.99
N LYS A 33 -8.78 -14.61 -7.35
CA LYS A 33 -8.35 -15.98 -7.65
C LYS A 33 -8.83 -16.45 -9.03
N ILE A 34 -7.93 -17.05 -9.80
CA ILE A 34 -8.19 -17.54 -11.16
C ILE A 34 -7.81 -19.02 -11.25
N TYR A 35 -8.76 -19.86 -11.65
CA TYR A 35 -8.51 -21.25 -12.01
C TYR A 35 -8.90 -21.50 -13.46
N ILE A 36 -8.00 -22.07 -14.26
CA ILE A 36 -8.28 -22.45 -15.65
C ILE A 36 -7.80 -23.88 -15.89
N GLU A 37 -8.68 -24.75 -16.37
CA GLU A 37 -8.28 -26.14 -16.67
C GLU A 37 -7.48 -26.22 -17.99
N ASN A 38 -7.96 -25.59 -19.06
CA ASN A 38 -7.27 -25.58 -20.35
C ASN A 38 -7.12 -24.14 -20.86
N LEU A 39 -5.89 -23.63 -20.83
CA LEU A 39 -5.54 -22.30 -21.31
C LEU A 39 -5.03 -22.37 -22.76
N GLU A 40 -5.81 -21.80 -23.68
CA GLU A 40 -5.40 -21.60 -25.07
C GLU A 40 -4.68 -20.24 -25.22
N SER A 41 -4.55 -19.71 -26.43
CA SER A 41 -3.74 -18.51 -26.69
C SER A 41 -4.44 -17.19 -26.39
N ASN A 42 -3.64 -16.12 -26.24
CA ASN A 42 -4.07 -14.71 -26.21
C ASN A 42 -4.99 -14.30 -25.06
N ASN A 43 -4.96 -15.01 -23.93
CA ASN A 43 -5.70 -14.61 -22.73
C ASN A 43 -4.96 -13.48 -21.98
N SER A 44 -5.72 -12.61 -21.33
CA SER A 44 -5.20 -11.56 -20.45
C SER A 44 -5.83 -11.70 -19.08
N CYS A 45 -5.01 -11.96 -18.06
CA CYS A 45 -5.47 -12.25 -16.71
C CYS A 45 -4.85 -11.25 -15.72
N VAL A 46 -5.67 -10.49 -15.02
CA VAL A 46 -5.25 -9.68 -13.86
C VAL A 46 -5.66 -10.42 -12.60
N PHE A 47 -4.69 -10.73 -11.74
CA PHE A 47 -4.95 -11.41 -10.48
C PHE A 47 -4.39 -10.64 -9.29
N PHE A 48 -5.03 -10.81 -8.12
CA PHE A 48 -4.64 -10.13 -6.88
C PHE A 48 -4.09 -11.07 -5.81
N GLU A 49 -4.43 -12.36 -5.88
CA GLU A 49 -3.95 -13.39 -4.95
C GLU A 49 -3.32 -14.55 -5.72
N ASN A 50 -4.11 -15.47 -6.28
CA ASN A 50 -3.56 -16.71 -6.85
C ASN A 50 -4.13 -17.02 -8.22
N THR A 51 -3.27 -17.43 -9.14
CA THR A 51 -3.67 -18.04 -10.41
C THR A 51 -3.19 -19.47 -10.47
N THR A 52 -4.06 -20.39 -10.88
CA THR A 52 -3.71 -21.80 -11.09
C THR A 52 -4.25 -22.29 -12.42
N ILE A 53 -3.34 -22.79 -13.25
CA ILE A 53 -3.64 -23.35 -14.56
C ILE A 53 -3.32 -24.85 -14.52
N GLU A 54 -4.26 -25.70 -14.90
CA GLU A 54 -4.00 -27.15 -15.01
C GLU A 54 -3.09 -27.44 -16.20
N ARG A 55 -3.46 -26.94 -17.40
CA ARG A 55 -2.73 -27.15 -18.64
C ARG A 55 -2.64 -25.86 -19.47
N ILE A 56 -1.42 -25.51 -19.88
CA ILE A 56 -1.15 -24.42 -20.83
C ILE A 56 -0.92 -25.06 -22.20
N ASN A 57 -1.86 -24.86 -23.12
CA ASN A 57 -1.82 -25.40 -24.48
C ASN A 57 -1.50 -24.33 -25.54
N GLY A 58 -1.76 -23.06 -25.24
CA GLY A 58 -1.57 -21.95 -26.17
C GLY A 58 -0.55 -20.91 -25.70
N ASP A 59 -0.20 -20.02 -26.62
CA ASP A 59 0.87 -19.03 -26.49
C ASP A 59 0.34 -17.62 -26.27
N ASN A 60 1.24 -16.69 -25.95
CA ASN A 60 0.93 -15.25 -25.84
C ASN A 60 -0.13 -14.94 -24.77
N ASN A 61 -0.18 -15.72 -23.69
CA ASN A 61 -1.00 -15.40 -22.53
C ASN A 61 -0.28 -14.44 -21.60
N LYS A 62 -1.01 -13.43 -21.11
CA LYS A 62 -0.47 -12.38 -20.25
C LYS A 62 -1.13 -12.44 -18.89
N PHE A 63 -0.31 -12.61 -17.86
CA PHE A 63 -0.72 -12.63 -16.47
C PHE A 63 -0.15 -11.42 -15.76
N HIS A 64 -0.98 -10.72 -14.99
CA HIS A 64 -0.60 -9.51 -14.29
C HIS A 64 -1.03 -9.61 -12.83
N ALA A 65 -0.07 -9.92 -11.96
CA ALA A 65 -0.22 -9.80 -10.52
C ALA A 65 -0.21 -8.32 -10.14
N LYS A 66 -1.32 -7.84 -9.60
CA LYS A 66 -1.46 -6.46 -9.13
C LYS A 66 -1.84 -6.43 -7.66
N ILE A 67 -1.58 -5.30 -7.04
CA ILE A 67 -2.21 -4.96 -5.78
C ILE A 67 -3.62 -4.46 -6.06
N LYS A 68 -4.58 -4.97 -5.30
CA LYS A 68 -5.96 -4.49 -5.33
C LYS A 68 -6.03 -3.14 -4.63
N THR A 69 -5.75 -2.07 -5.37
CA THR A 69 -5.95 -0.72 -4.87
C THR A 69 -7.46 -0.43 -4.85
N LEU A 70 -7.96 0.07 -3.73
CA LEU A 70 -9.39 0.40 -3.53
C LEU A 70 -9.78 1.72 -4.23
N ASP A 71 -9.33 1.93 -5.48
CA ASP A 71 -9.39 3.22 -6.19
C ASP A 71 -8.65 4.39 -5.49
N LYS A 72 -7.87 4.07 -4.44
CA LYS A 72 -7.11 5.04 -3.64
C LYS A 72 -5.76 5.36 -4.28
N ASN A 73 -5.50 6.64 -4.50
CA ASN A 73 -4.22 7.15 -4.97
C ASN A 73 -3.29 7.47 -3.79
N TYR A 74 -2.45 6.52 -3.42
CA TYR A 74 -1.56 6.66 -2.27
C TYR A 74 -0.55 7.79 -2.43
N ASP A 75 -0.01 8.02 -3.64
CA ASP A 75 0.95 9.09 -3.87
C ASP A 75 0.34 10.46 -3.57
N GLU A 76 -0.89 10.67 -4.01
CA GLU A 76 -1.64 11.90 -3.78
C GLU A 76 -1.97 12.09 -2.29
N GLU A 77 -2.39 11.03 -1.59
CA GLU A 77 -2.61 11.13 -0.13
C GLU A 77 -1.32 11.46 0.63
N PHE A 78 -0.18 10.87 0.25
CA PHE A 78 1.11 11.22 0.87
C PHE A 78 1.54 12.65 0.54
N ALA A 79 1.29 13.12 -0.68
CA ALA A 79 1.59 14.50 -1.07
C ALA A 79 0.76 15.51 -0.26
N ILE A 80 -0.56 15.29 -0.16
CA ILE A 80 -1.47 16.14 0.62
C ILE A 80 -1.07 16.16 2.09
N LEU A 81 -0.82 14.99 2.70
CA LEU A 81 -0.38 14.92 4.10
C LEU A 81 0.98 15.59 4.31
N GLY A 82 1.91 15.41 3.38
CA GLY A 82 3.22 16.06 3.41
C GLY A 82 3.10 17.58 3.41
N GLU A 83 2.23 18.14 2.57
CA GLU A 83 1.95 19.57 2.51
C GLU A 83 1.29 20.08 3.81
N GLN A 84 0.31 19.36 4.33
CA GLN A 84 -0.38 19.70 5.59
C GLN A 84 0.61 19.74 6.76
N ILE A 85 1.43 18.70 6.92
CA ILE A 85 2.47 18.62 7.96
C ILE A 85 3.48 19.77 7.80
N SER A 86 3.92 20.05 6.58
CA SER A 86 4.86 21.15 6.31
C SER A 86 4.29 22.52 6.73
N LYS A 87 3.05 22.82 6.32
CA LYS A 87 2.35 24.06 6.71
C LYS A 87 2.19 24.17 8.21
N LEU A 88 1.85 23.06 8.88
CA LEU A 88 1.67 23.01 10.32
C LEU A 88 2.99 23.24 11.07
N ASN A 89 4.07 22.60 10.62
CA ASN A 89 5.42 22.78 11.17
C ASN A 89 5.89 24.24 11.06
N HIS A 90 5.57 24.92 9.95
CA HIS A 90 5.85 26.34 9.84
C HIS A 90 5.08 27.19 10.87
N LYS A 91 3.80 26.89 11.14
CA LYS A 91 3.00 27.59 12.16
C LYS A 91 3.55 27.32 13.57
N ILE A 92 3.80 26.06 13.89
CA ILE A 92 4.38 25.63 15.18
C ILE A 92 5.71 26.34 15.43
N ASN A 93 6.61 26.37 14.43
CA ASN A 93 7.90 27.02 14.56
C ASN A 93 7.76 28.53 14.81
N LYS A 94 6.86 29.23 14.11
CA LYS A 94 6.61 30.66 14.37
C LYS A 94 6.17 30.92 15.81
N ILE A 95 5.23 30.14 16.32
CA ILE A 95 4.71 30.30 17.68
C ILE A 95 5.77 29.92 18.71
N ARG A 96 6.53 28.84 18.50
CA ARG A 96 7.66 28.46 19.34
C ARG A 96 8.69 29.59 19.44
N GLN A 97 9.06 30.21 18.31
CA GLN A 97 10.01 31.34 18.30
C GLN A 97 9.45 32.54 19.07
N TYR A 98 8.16 32.85 18.92
CA TYR A 98 7.50 33.91 19.71
C TYR A 98 7.55 33.60 21.22
N ILE A 99 7.20 32.37 21.62
CA ILE A 99 7.20 31.95 23.02
C ILE A 99 8.61 32.02 23.61
N LEU A 100 9.61 31.51 22.88
CA LEU A 100 11.01 31.53 23.30
C LEU A 100 11.55 32.94 23.48
N SER A 101 11.30 33.83 22.52
CA SER A 101 11.74 35.24 22.57
C SER A 101 11.01 36.04 23.65
N SER A 102 9.74 35.74 23.92
CA SER A 102 8.92 36.47 24.91
C SER A 102 9.10 36.00 26.35
N LYS A 103 9.65 34.79 26.57
CA LYS A 103 9.72 34.12 27.87
C LYS A 103 10.29 35.00 29.00
N ASN A 104 11.46 35.62 28.77
CA ASN A 104 12.11 36.46 29.78
C ASN A 104 11.35 37.76 30.04
N GLY A 105 10.72 38.33 29.00
CA GLY A 105 9.86 39.51 29.13
C GLY A 105 8.61 39.21 29.96
N ILE A 106 8.00 38.04 29.74
CA ILE A 106 6.83 37.59 30.50
C ILE A 106 7.17 37.33 31.96
N LEU A 107 8.30 36.66 32.25
CA LEU A 107 8.76 36.45 33.63
C LEU A 107 8.98 37.75 34.40
N SER A 108 9.48 38.79 33.72
CA SER A 108 9.66 40.10 34.34
C SER A 108 8.33 40.84 34.55
N VAL A 109 7.37 40.70 33.64
CA VAL A 109 5.99 41.18 33.81
C VAL A 109 5.30 40.49 35.01
N GLU A 110 5.41 39.16 35.14
CA GLU A 110 4.83 38.40 36.27
C GLU A 110 5.37 38.87 37.62
N LYS A 111 6.69 39.07 37.73
CA LYS A 111 7.32 39.61 38.93
C LYS A 111 6.76 40.99 39.28
N LYS A 112 6.67 41.88 38.29
CA LYS A 112 6.19 43.25 38.48
C LYS A 112 4.72 43.32 38.88
N ILE A 113 3.87 42.46 38.33
CA ILE A 113 2.47 42.31 38.77
C ILE A 113 2.42 41.88 40.23
N THR A 114 3.26 40.92 40.64
CA THR A 114 3.31 40.41 42.01
C THR A 114 3.75 41.51 43.00
N GLU A 115 4.78 42.28 42.64
CA GLU A 115 5.23 43.44 43.43
C GLU A 115 4.12 44.49 43.62
N LEU A 116 3.43 44.88 42.53
CA LEU A 116 2.34 45.86 42.58
C LEU A 116 1.17 45.38 43.46
N LYS A 117 0.79 44.11 43.32
CA LYS A 117 -0.26 43.49 44.16
C LYS A 117 0.12 43.48 45.65
N ASN A 118 1.36 43.13 45.98
CA ASN A 118 1.86 43.13 47.35
C ASN A 118 1.89 44.54 47.97
N GLN A 119 2.06 45.56 47.14
CA GLN A 119 2.01 46.97 47.55
C GLN A 119 0.59 47.55 47.58
N GLY A 120 -0.44 46.76 47.28
CA GLY A 120 -1.83 47.23 47.20
C GLY A 120 -2.11 48.18 46.04
N GLN A 121 -1.24 48.19 45.01
CA GLN A 121 -1.36 49.05 43.84
C GLN A 121 -2.13 48.36 42.71
N ASN A 122 -2.82 49.15 41.90
CA ASN A 122 -3.52 48.66 40.71
C ASN A 122 -2.53 48.18 39.63
N VAL A 123 -2.84 47.06 39.00
CA VAL A 123 -2.03 46.48 37.92
C VAL A 123 -2.36 47.14 36.58
N PRO A 124 -1.36 47.60 35.81
CA PRO A 124 -1.59 48.10 34.45
C PRO A 124 -2.22 47.04 33.53
N VAL A 125 -3.27 47.42 32.81
CA VAL A 125 -4.00 46.55 31.86
C VAL A 125 -3.09 45.94 30.79
N GLN A 126 -2.03 46.65 30.39
CA GLN A 126 -1.06 46.15 29.42
C GLN A 126 -0.30 44.91 29.90
N TYR A 127 -0.02 44.81 31.20
CA TYR A 127 0.64 43.64 31.78
C TYR A 127 -0.27 42.41 31.79
N GLU A 128 -1.53 42.59 32.18
CA GLU A 128 -2.53 41.51 32.12
C GLU A 128 -2.77 41.04 30.69
N LYS A 129 -2.84 41.98 29.73
CA LYS A 129 -2.95 41.67 28.31
C LYS A 129 -1.75 40.85 27.81
N ALA A 130 -0.52 41.25 28.17
CA ALA A 130 0.68 40.52 27.76
C ALA A 130 0.70 39.07 28.27
N LEU A 131 0.33 38.84 29.54
CA LEU A 131 0.21 37.48 30.09
C LEU A 131 -0.87 36.67 29.38
N LYS A 132 -2.03 37.29 29.11
CA LYS A 132 -3.14 36.64 28.40
C LYS A 132 -2.74 36.25 26.98
N ASP A 133 -2.12 37.16 26.24
CA ASP A 133 -1.66 36.91 24.86
C ASP A 133 -0.62 35.79 24.84
N PHE A 134 0.35 35.79 25.77
CA PHE A 134 1.32 34.70 25.89
C PHE A 134 0.66 33.36 26.25
N SER A 135 -0.33 33.35 27.16
CA SER A 135 -1.10 32.15 27.49
C SER A 135 -1.87 31.62 26.28
N LEU A 136 -2.49 32.49 25.48
CA LEU A 136 -3.21 32.10 24.27
C LEU A 136 -2.27 31.47 23.23
N GLN A 137 -1.05 32.00 23.09
CA GLN A 137 -0.05 31.42 22.19
C GLN A 137 0.42 30.04 22.66
N ASN A 138 0.56 29.81 23.97
CA ASN A 138 0.86 28.47 24.50
C ASN A 138 -0.29 27.48 24.26
N LEU A 139 -1.54 27.92 24.42
CA LEU A 139 -2.72 27.09 24.13
C LEU A 139 -2.79 26.72 22.64
N GLU A 140 -2.56 27.69 21.75
CA GLU A 140 -2.52 27.43 20.31
C GLU A 140 -1.37 26.50 19.94
N LEU A 141 -0.17 26.67 20.54
CA LEU A 141 0.94 25.74 20.33
C LEU A 141 0.55 24.31 20.68
N ASN A 142 -0.06 24.08 21.84
CA ASN A 142 -0.50 22.75 22.26
C ASN A 142 -1.52 22.16 21.29
N LYS A 143 -2.47 22.97 20.80
CA LYS A 143 -3.47 22.55 19.81
C LYS A 143 -2.79 22.11 18.51
N LEU A 144 -1.87 22.92 17.97
CA LEU A 144 -1.16 22.59 16.73
C LEU A 144 -0.26 21.36 16.88
N GLN A 145 0.34 21.14 18.05
CA GLN A 145 1.13 19.93 18.32
C GLN A 145 0.25 18.66 18.36
N ASN A 146 -0.98 18.76 18.86
CA ASN A 146 -1.93 17.65 18.81
C ASN A 146 -2.33 17.35 17.36
N GLU A 147 -2.62 18.38 16.55
CA GLU A 147 -2.90 18.23 15.12
C GLU A 147 -1.71 17.59 14.37
N GLU A 148 -0.47 17.99 14.70
CA GLU A 148 0.74 17.42 14.11
C GLU A 148 0.84 15.93 14.41
N LYS A 149 0.57 15.56 15.66
CA LYS A 149 0.55 14.17 16.10
C LYS A 149 -0.49 13.34 15.32
N GLU A 150 -1.72 13.85 15.16
CA GLU A 150 -2.77 13.17 14.41
C GLU A 150 -2.39 12.97 12.94
N LEU A 151 -1.80 13.97 12.28
CA LEU A 151 -1.34 13.86 10.90
C LEU A 151 -0.19 12.85 10.74
N LEU A 152 0.74 12.81 11.70
CA LEU A 152 1.82 11.83 11.72
C LEU A 152 1.31 10.40 11.95
N GLU A 153 0.33 10.22 12.82
CA GLU A 153 -0.35 8.94 13.03
C GLU A 153 -1.08 8.49 11.77
N ARG A 154 -1.78 9.40 11.08
CA ARG A 154 -2.42 9.11 9.80
C ARG A 154 -1.41 8.69 8.74
N LYS A 155 -0.29 9.42 8.61
CA LYS A 155 0.80 9.07 7.70
C LYS A 155 1.35 7.67 7.98
N LYS A 156 1.58 7.34 9.26
CA LYS A 156 2.05 6.01 9.67
C LYS A 156 1.03 4.92 9.33
N SER A 157 -0.25 5.18 9.54
CA SER A 157 -1.32 4.24 9.16
C SER A 157 -1.32 3.94 7.67
N LEU A 158 -1.15 4.95 6.81
CA LEU A 158 -1.07 4.75 5.35
C LEU A 158 0.18 3.95 4.96
N GLN A 159 1.32 4.20 5.62
CA GLN A 159 2.53 3.42 5.37
C GLN A 159 2.34 1.94 5.73
N LEU A 160 1.67 1.65 6.85
CA LEU A 160 1.35 0.27 7.24
C LEU A 160 0.39 -0.40 6.25
N GLU A 161 -0.61 0.34 5.75
CA GLU A 161 -1.53 -0.13 4.71
C GLU A 161 -0.77 -0.52 3.43
N LEU A 162 0.13 0.35 2.95
CA LEU A 162 1.01 0.06 1.81
C LEU A 162 1.87 -1.18 2.02
N ILE A 163 2.51 -1.31 3.18
CA ILE A 163 3.35 -2.47 3.52
C ILE A 163 2.52 -3.75 3.47
N ASN A 164 1.30 -3.73 4.00
CA ASN A 164 0.43 -4.89 3.98
C ASN A 164 -0.02 -5.26 2.55
N LEU A 165 -0.38 -4.26 1.74
CA LEU A 165 -0.73 -4.48 0.34
C LEU A 165 0.43 -5.05 -0.48
N GLN A 166 1.63 -4.52 -0.28
CA GLN A 166 2.84 -5.03 -0.91
C GLN A 166 3.13 -6.47 -0.47
N LYS A 167 2.92 -6.80 0.81
CA LYS A 167 3.04 -8.16 1.33
C LYS A 167 2.08 -9.13 0.64
N MET A 168 0.83 -8.72 0.40
CA MET A 168 -0.12 -9.55 -0.35
C MET A 168 0.38 -9.86 -1.76
N LEU A 169 1.03 -8.90 -2.44
CA LEU A 169 1.65 -9.15 -3.75
C LEU A 169 2.82 -10.15 -3.67
N PHE A 170 3.61 -10.13 -2.59
CA PHE A 170 4.67 -11.13 -2.36
C PHE A 170 4.11 -12.52 -2.06
N GLU A 171 2.90 -12.59 -1.52
CA GLU A 171 2.17 -13.84 -1.30
C GLU A 171 1.41 -14.29 -2.55
N ALA A 172 1.30 -13.45 -3.58
CA ALA A 172 0.62 -13.77 -4.82
C ALA A 172 1.42 -14.79 -5.63
N THR A 173 0.73 -15.79 -6.17
CA THR A 173 1.39 -16.90 -6.88
C THR A 173 0.71 -17.23 -8.19
N PHE A 174 1.51 -17.71 -9.12
CA PHE A 174 1.07 -18.34 -10.35
C PHE A 174 1.52 -19.80 -10.35
N ILE A 175 0.58 -20.71 -10.59
CA ILE A 175 0.81 -22.16 -10.58
C ILE A 175 0.45 -22.74 -11.95
N ASN A 176 1.42 -23.36 -12.62
CA ASN A 176 1.21 -24.23 -13.76
C ASN A 176 1.31 -25.69 -13.28
N LYS A 177 0.18 -26.35 -13.04
CA LYS A 177 0.21 -27.70 -12.45
C LYS A 177 0.86 -28.74 -13.36
N SER A 178 0.69 -28.61 -14.66
CA SER A 178 1.31 -29.53 -15.62
C SER A 178 2.83 -29.45 -15.65
N GLY A 179 3.41 -28.29 -15.26
CA GLY A 179 4.82 -27.99 -15.45
C GLY A 179 5.26 -27.92 -16.92
N LYS A 180 4.32 -28.00 -17.87
CA LYS A 180 4.61 -27.88 -19.31
C LYS A 180 4.30 -26.46 -19.74
N TRP A 181 5.27 -25.82 -20.38
CA TRP A 181 5.13 -24.47 -20.88
C TRP A 181 5.18 -24.47 -22.39
N THR A 182 4.45 -23.52 -22.97
CA THR A 182 4.61 -23.10 -24.35
C THR A 182 5.28 -21.72 -24.37
N ASP A 183 5.67 -21.23 -25.54
CA ASP A 183 6.42 -19.98 -25.64
C ASP A 183 5.53 -18.74 -25.42
N MET A 184 6.18 -17.61 -25.13
CA MET A 184 5.54 -16.29 -25.07
C MET A 184 4.43 -16.13 -24.01
N ASN A 185 4.39 -16.98 -22.98
CA ASN A 185 3.51 -16.72 -21.83
C ASN A 185 4.25 -15.83 -20.83
N GLU A 186 3.62 -14.73 -20.41
CA GLU A 186 4.24 -13.70 -19.58
C GLU A 186 3.52 -13.57 -18.25
N ILE A 187 4.30 -13.45 -17.17
CA ILE A 187 3.80 -13.12 -15.84
C ILE A 187 4.50 -11.85 -15.37
N LYS A 188 3.70 -10.83 -15.07
CA LYS A 188 4.14 -9.52 -14.62
C LYS A 188 3.67 -9.29 -13.18
N PHE A 189 4.58 -8.91 -12.30
CA PHE A 189 4.28 -8.44 -10.94
C PHE A 189 4.55 -6.95 -10.85
N SER A 190 3.53 -6.14 -10.59
CA SER A 190 3.69 -4.68 -10.42
C SER A 190 3.78 -4.30 -8.96
N LEU A 191 4.96 -3.87 -8.54
CA LEU A 191 5.24 -3.38 -7.20
C LEU A 191 4.65 -1.98 -6.99
N LEU A 192 4.28 -1.67 -5.75
CA LEU A 192 3.78 -0.35 -5.37
C LEU A 192 4.93 0.59 -4.98
N GLU A 193 5.91 0.06 -4.25
CA GLU A 193 7.09 0.79 -3.80
C GLU A 193 8.31 -0.17 -3.74
N PRO A 194 9.37 0.07 -4.54
CA PRO A 194 9.43 1.04 -5.63
C PRO A 194 8.43 0.69 -6.75
N LYS A 195 8.04 1.68 -7.55
CA LYS A 195 7.15 1.46 -8.73
C LYS A 195 7.90 0.78 -9.85
N GLU A 196 8.02 -0.53 -9.75
CA GLU A 196 8.77 -1.37 -10.67
C GLU A 196 7.95 -2.59 -11.06
N ASP A 197 8.23 -3.09 -12.26
CA ASP A 197 7.59 -4.29 -12.81
C ASP A 197 8.61 -5.42 -12.91
N ILE A 198 8.29 -6.56 -12.32
CA ILE A 198 9.10 -7.78 -12.39
C ILE A 198 8.44 -8.75 -13.37
N PHE A 199 9.20 -9.20 -14.37
CA PHE A 199 8.69 -10.03 -15.46
C PHE A 199 9.26 -11.44 -15.42
N TYR A 200 8.42 -12.38 -15.81
CA TYR A 200 8.79 -13.74 -16.17
C TYR A 200 8.19 -14.05 -17.54
N SER A 201 8.99 -14.65 -18.42
CA SER A 201 8.54 -15.15 -19.72
C SER A 201 8.89 -16.62 -19.82
N SER A 202 7.91 -17.43 -20.23
CA SER A 202 8.08 -18.87 -20.41
C SER A 202 8.84 -19.21 -21.69
N PHE A 203 9.37 -20.43 -21.71
CA PHE A 203 9.98 -21.05 -22.89
C PHE A 203 9.71 -22.56 -22.89
N VAL A 204 9.71 -23.22 -24.05
CA VAL A 204 9.30 -24.65 -24.23
C VAL A 204 9.95 -25.64 -23.25
N ASN A 205 11.21 -25.43 -22.86
CA ASN A 205 11.95 -26.35 -21.98
C ASN A 205 11.88 -25.97 -20.48
N GLU A 206 11.03 -25.02 -20.13
CA GLU A 206 10.80 -24.65 -18.74
C GLU A 206 9.90 -25.69 -18.05
N SER A 207 10.19 -25.97 -16.78
CA SER A 207 9.49 -26.97 -15.97
C SER A 207 9.01 -26.43 -14.62
N ALA A 208 9.23 -25.13 -14.35
CA ALA A 208 8.74 -24.47 -13.17
C ALA A 208 7.21 -24.56 -13.07
N LYS A 209 6.70 -25.13 -11.98
CA LYS A 209 5.27 -25.15 -11.69
C LYS A 209 4.83 -23.97 -10.85
N PHE A 210 5.73 -23.39 -10.07
CA PHE A 210 5.45 -22.25 -9.20
C PHE A 210 6.23 -21.04 -9.69
N ILE A 211 5.54 -19.90 -9.83
CA ILE A 211 6.13 -18.59 -10.10
C ILE A 211 5.56 -17.59 -9.09
N GLY A 212 6.44 -16.91 -8.37
CA GLY A 212 6.14 -15.78 -7.50
C GLY A 212 7.29 -14.80 -7.49
N ILE A 213 7.31 -13.88 -6.54
CA ILE A 213 8.43 -12.97 -6.29
C ILE A 213 8.97 -13.15 -4.88
N LYS A 214 10.25 -12.85 -4.67
CA LYS A 214 10.86 -12.84 -3.35
C LYS A 214 11.82 -11.68 -3.21
N LYS A 215 12.00 -11.24 -1.97
CA LYS A 215 13.05 -10.29 -1.60
C LYS A 215 14.35 -11.05 -1.36
N VAL A 216 15.43 -10.58 -1.97
CA VAL A 216 16.78 -11.13 -1.83
C VAL A 216 17.67 -10.03 -1.27
N ILE A 217 18.50 -10.37 -0.28
CA ILE A 217 19.45 -9.44 0.32
C ILE A 217 20.85 -9.95 0.02
N GLN A 218 21.61 -9.20 -0.78
CA GLN A 218 23.00 -9.49 -1.11
C GLN A 218 23.82 -8.22 -0.88
N ASN A 219 24.93 -8.30 -0.14
CA ASN A 219 25.84 -7.19 0.11
C ASN A 219 25.16 -5.90 0.64
N ASN A 220 24.21 -6.04 1.57
CA ASN A 220 23.37 -4.94 2.10
C ASN A 220 22.51 -4.20 1.04
N GLN A 221 22.36 -4.78 -0.15
CA GLN A 221 21.42 -4.32 -1.16
C GLN A 221 20.23 -5.27 -1.21
N GLU A 222 19.03 -4.69 -1.24
CA GLU A 222 17.78 -5.42 -1.35
C GLU A 222 17.34 -5.40 -2.82
N SER A 223 17.15 -6.58 -3.41
CA SER A 223 16.58 -6.76 -4.74
C SER A 223 15.31 -7.60 -4.66
N ILE A 224 14.42 -7.43 -5.64
CA ILE A 224 13.24 -8.27 -5.81
C ILE A 224 13.43 -9.08 -7.07
N GLU A 225 13.27 -10.40 -6.95
CA GLU A 225 13.56 -11.35 -8.02
C GLU A 225 12.42 -12.34 -8.19
N ILE A 226 12.30 -12.90 -9.39
CA ILE A 226 11.40 -14.03 -9.66
C ILE A 226 11.81 -15.23 -8.80
N HIS A 227 10.84 -15.75 -8.06
CA HIS A 227 10.95 -16.98 -7.31
C HIS A 227 10.24 -18.10 -8.07
N LYS A 228 11.02 -18.96 -8.71
CA LYS A 228 10.51 -20.14 -9.40
C LYS A 228 10.85 -21.44 -8.68
N LYS A 229 9.93 -22.41 -8.68
CA LYS A 229 10.16 -23.76 -8.17
C LYS A 229 9.62 -24.81 -9.15
N LEU A 230 10.26 -25.99 -9.15
CA LEU A 230 9.82 -27.15 -9.94
C LEU A 230 8.50 -27.74 -9.46
N ASP A 231 8.15 -27.53 -8.19
CA ASP A 231 6.86 -27.94 -7.64
C ASP A 231 6.29 -26.90 -6.68
N TYR A 232 5.01 -27.02 -6.40
CA TYR A 232 4.27 -26.21 -5.42
C TYR A 232 3.87 -27.06 -4.22
N GLU A 233 3.49 -26.41 -3.13
CA GLU A 233 3.03 -27.07 -1.90
C GLU A 233 1.49 -27.13 -1.88
N GLU A 234 0.90 -28.08 -1.14
CA GLU A 234 -0.56 -28.20 -1.06
C GLU A 234 -1.25 -26.90 -0.61
N LYS A 235 -0.59 -26.13 0.27
CA LYS A 235 -1.07 -24.83 0.74
C LYS A 235 -1.27 -23.81 -0.40
N ASP A 236 -0.46 -23.92 -1.47
CA ASP A 236 -0.49 -22.98 -2.59
C ASP A 236 -1.75 -23.17 -3.46
N ILE A 237 -2.35 -24.36 -3.40
CA ILE A 237 -3.60 -24.72 -4.11
C ILE A 237 -4.77 -25.02 -3.17
N ALA A 238 -4.61 -24.88 -1.86
CA ALA A 238 -5.64 -25.25 -0.87
C ALA A 238 -6.96 -24.52 -1.12
N TRP A 239 -6.92 -23.30 -1.65
CA TRP A 239 -8.10 -22.51 -1.99
C TRP A 239 -9.00 -23.17 -3.05
N LEU A 240 -8.49 -24.06 -3.91
CA LEU A 240 -9.29 -24.79 -4.89
C LEU A 240 -10.19 -25.85 -4.23
N SER A 241 -9.80 -26.36 -3.07
CA SER A 241 -10.52 -27.41 -2.35
C SER A 241 -11.70 -26.89 -1.53
N ALA A 242 -11.74 -25.58 -1.24
CA ALA A 242 -12.72 -24.92 -0.36
C ALA A 242 -14.14 -24.78 -0.95
N SER A 243 -14.48 -25.52 -2.01
CA SER A 243 -15.82 -25.47 -2.64
C SER A 243 -16.50 -26.83 -2.72
N LYS A 244 -16.21 -27.73 -1.77
CA LYS A 244 -17.06 -28.89 -1.50
C LYS A 244 -17.88 -28.62 -0.23
N GLU A 245 -18.89 -27.76 -0.36
CA GLU A 245 -20.11 -27.79 0.46
C GLU A 245 -21.32 -27.74 -0.46
#